data_AF-A0A2V0N5C1-F1
#
_entry.id   AF-A0A2V0N5C1-F1
#
_cell.length_a   1.000
_cell.length_b   1.000
_cell.length_c   1.000
_cell.angle_alpha   90.00
_cell.angle_beta   90.00
_cell.angle_gamma   90.00
#
_symmetry.space_group_name_H-M   'P 1'
#
loop_
_entity.id
_entity.type
_entity.pdbx_description
1 polymer ?
#
loop_
_entity_poly.entity_id
_entity_poly.type
_entity_poly.pdbx_seq_one_letter_code
_entity_poly.pdbx_strand_id
1 'polypeptide(L)'
;MGTRAFQVEFEAVNDMIRKTLDLTENECARPADSGAGVVMNSEMMISDIPSQTLPPEGEIGLVDIGSLTLESGAVIDDVRIAVQRWGELSPTRDNVVVVLHALTGDSHITGPTAPGHPTAGWWEGVAGPGAPIDTNRWCVVATNVLGGCNGSTGPSSLAPDGKPWGSRFPHISVRDLVEADVAALAALGIDRVAAVIGGSMGGLRALEWIVSHPDRVRAGLLVAIGARTPADQIAHMTTQIAVIKADPNWQGGDYYGTGRKPDFGLSIARRFAHLTYRGEEELDARFGNDSQAGEDPTNGGRYAVQSYLEHQGDKLVDRFDAGSYVALMALCNHHDVGRGRGGVRKALRGCPVPVVVAGITSDRLYPLRLQEELAELLPGCTGLHVIESAYGHDGFLVEFEAVSDLIRKTLELADNEGT
;
A
#
# COMPACT_ATOMS: atom_id res chain seq x y z
N MET A 1 -26.18 -13.88 -52.30
CA MET A 1 -24.73 -13.99 -52.02
C MET A 1 -24.42 -13.27 -50.71
N GLY A 2 -24.77 -13.84 -49.55
CA GLY A 2 -24.62 -13.11 -48.28
C GLY A 2 -24.60 -13.94 -46.99
N THR A 3 -24.70 -15.28 -47.06
CA THR A 3 -24.77 -16.13 -45.85
C THR A 3 -23.66 -17.18 -45.74
N ARG A 4 -22.85 -17.38 -46.78
CA ARG A 4 -21.69 -18.30 -46.73
C ARG A 4 -20.38 -17.64 -46.28
N ALA A 5 -20.24 -16.32 -46.38
CA ALA A 5 -19.02 -15.62 -45.97
C ALA A 5 -18.91 -15.48 -44.44
N PHE A 6 -20.02 -15.14 -43.77
CA PHE A 6 -20.06 -15.00 -42.30
C PHE A 6 -19.86 -16.31 -41.53
N GLN A 7 -20.25 -17.45 -42.11
CA GLN A 7 -20.14 -18.74 -41.43
C GLN A 7 -18.70 -19.29 -41.45
N VAL A 8 -17.92 -18.96 -42.50
CA VAL A 8 -16.51 -19.33 -42.61
C VAL A 8 -15.62 -18.49 -41.69
N GLU A 9 -15.95 -17.22 -41.47
CA GLU A 9 -15.23 -16.37 -40.51
C GLU A 9 -15.49 -16.78 -39.05
N PHE A 10 -16.70 -17.23 -38.72
CA PHE A 10 -17.04 -17.66 -37.35
C PHE A 10 -16.37 -18.99 -36.95
N GLU A 11 -16.22 -19.92 -37.90
CA GLU A 11 -15.48 -21.17 -37.66
C GLU A 11 -13.97 -20.93 -37.54
N ALA A 12 -13.39 -20.02 -38.34
CA ALA A 12 -11.98 -19.66 -38.25
C ALA A 12 -11.63 -18.98 -36.91
N VAL A 13 -12.52 -18.13 -36.38
CA VAL A 13 -12.34 -17.49 -35.07
C VAL A 13 -12.45 -18.50 -33.93
N ASN A 14 -13.38 -19.44 -34.00
CA ASN A 14 -13.51 -20.51 -33.00
C ASN A 14 -12.33 -21.49 -33.00
N ASP A 15 -11.77 -21.80 -34.18
CA ASP A 15 -10.59 -22.67 -34.30
C ASP A 15 -9.32 -21.97 -33.80
N MET A 16 -9.23 -20.64 -33.94
CA MET A 16 -8.18 -19.81 -33.36
C MET A 16 -8.30 -19.73 -31.83
N ILE A 17 -9.52 -19.59 -31.28
CA ILE A 17 -9.76 -19.60 -29.83
C ILE A 17 -9.39 -20.97 -29.22
N ARG A 18 -9.76 -22.09 -29.88
CA ARG A 18 -9.38 -23.43 -29.43
C ARG A 18 -7.87 -23.67 -29.47
N LYS A 19 -7.19 -23.24 -30.54
CA LYS A 19 -5.72 -23.32 -30.62
C LYS A 19 -5.00 -22.44 -29.59
N THR A 20 -5.60 -21.32 -29.20
CA THR A 20 -5.04 -20.44 -28.15
C THR A 20 -5.22 -21.03 -26.76
N LEU A 21 -6.32 -21.75 -26.51
CA LEU A 21 -6.57 -22.46 -25.25
C LEU A 21 -5.71 -23.73 -25.11
N ASP A 22 -5.51 -24.50 -26.19
CA ASP A 22 -4.63 -25.68 -26.19
C ASP A 22 -3.13 -25.32 -26.04
N LEU A 23 -2.72 -24.09 -26.38
CA LEU A 23 -1.35 -23.61 -26.18
C LEU A 23 -1.09 -23.12 -24.75
N THR A 24 -2.09 -23.06 -23.88
CA THR A 24 -1.94 -22.61 -22.48
C THR A 24 -1.88 -23.74 -21.44
N GLU A 25 -2.08 -25.01 -21.83
CA GLU A 25 -2.06 -26.14 -20.89
C GLU A 25 -0.73 -26.88 -20.78
N ASN A 26 0.33 -26.50 -21.51
CA ASN A 26 1.59 -27.27 -21.53
C ASN A 26 2.90 -26.53 -21.22
N GLU A 27 2.86 -25.32 -20.67
CA GLU A 27 4.05 -24.66 -20.12
C GLU A 27 3.78 -24.03 -18.75
N CYS A 28 3.65 -24.87 -17.73
CA CYS A 28 3.85 -24.44 -16.34
C CYS A 28 4.41 -25.62 -15.52
N ALA A 29 5.61 -26.06 -15.89
CA ALA A 29 6.37 -27.03 -15.12
C ALA A 29 6.91 -26.37 -13.84
N ARG A 30 6.39 -26.78 -12.68
CA ARG A 30 6.94 -26.44 -11.36
C ARG A 30 8.34 -27.08 -11.23
N PRO A 31 9.37 -26.38 -10.73
CA PRO A 31 10.59 -27.05 -10.32
C PRO A 31 10.31 -27.92 -9.08
N ALA A 32 10.88 -29.12 -9.12
CA ALA A 32 10.83 -30.08 -8.03
C ALA A 32 11.57 -29.57 -6.79
N ASP A 33 10.98 -29.90 -5.65
CA ASP A 33 11.45 -29.69 -4.28
C ASP A 33 12.84 -30.31 -4.08
N SER A 34 13.87 -29.47 -3.90
CA SER A 34 15.19 -29.91 -3.43
C SER A 34 15.34 -29.49 -1.98
N GLY A 35 15.16 -30.45 -1.07
CA GLY A 35 15.38 -30.27 0.35
C GLY A 35 16.79 -29.76 0.65
N ALA A 36 16.87 -28.50 1.02
CA ALA A 36 18.01 -27.92 1.69
C ALA A 36 17.63 -27.74 3.17
N GLY A 37 18.47 -28.28 4.06
CA GLY A 37 18.25 -28.32 5.49
C GLY A 37 17.93 -26.94 6.07
N VAL A 38 16.96 -26.94 6.99
CA VAL A 38 16.66 -25.82 7.88
C VAL A 38 17.92 -25.50 8.67
N VAL A 39 18.63 -24.46 8.27
CA VAL A 39 19.56 -23.77 9.15
C VAL A 39 18.67 -22.86 10.00
N MET A 40 18.55 -23.18 11.29
CA MET A 40 17.97 -22.27 12.27
C MET A 40 18.79 -20.99 12.24
N ASN A 41 18.26 -19.94 11.60
CA ASN A 41 18.81 -18.60 11.68
C ASN A 41 18.70 -18.12 13.12
N SER A 42 19.79 -17.58 13.64
CA SER A 42 19.79 -16.81 14.88
C SER A 42 18.78 -15.68 14.74
N GLU A 43 17.73 -15.72 15.56
CA GLU A 43 16.83 -14.58 15.76
C GLU A 43 17.66 -13.34 16.04
N MET A 44 17.45 -12.28 15.25
CA MET A 44 17.95 -10.97 15.59
C MET A 44 17.21 -10.56 16.87
N MET A 45 17.89 -10.66 18.00
CA MET A 45 17.33 -10.24 19.27
C MET A 45 17.15 -8.71 19.22
N ILE A 46 15.93 -8.24 19.50
CA ILE A 46 15.56 -6.82 19.64
C ILE A 46 16.54 -6.03 20.54
N SER A 47 17.35 -6.71 21.36
CA SER A 47 18.32 -6.15 22.30
C SER A 47 19.49 -5.39 21.68
N ASP A 48 19.78 -5.55 20.38
CA ASP A 48 21.05 -5.05 19.79
C ASP A 48 20.93 -3.67 19.13
N ILE A 49 19.72 -3.10 19.01
CA ILE A 49 19.50 -1.76 18.46
C ILE A 49 19.52 -0.73 19.61
N PRO A 50 20.38 0.32 19.56
CA PRO A 50 20.38 1.37 20.57
C PRO A 50 19.01 2.02 20.69
N SER A 51 18.51 2.14 21.92
CA SER A 51 17.24 2.83 22.18
C SER A 51 17.33 4.30 21.73
N GLN A 52 16.39 4.69 20.86
CA GLN A 52 16.22 6.02 20.31
C GLN A 52 14.97 6.67 20.91
N THR A 53 14.90 8.00 20.86
CA THR A 53 13.76 8.76 21.39
C THR A 53 12.73 9.01 20.31
N LEU A 54 11.45 8.97 20.68
CA LEU A 54 10.37 9.44 19.81
C LEU A 54 10.64 10.88 19.36
N PRO A 55 10.32 11.23 18.10
CA PRO A 55 10.46 12.60 17.63
C PRO A 55 9.48 13.53 18.37
N PRO A 56 9.72 14.85 18.35
CA PRO A 56 8.70 15.82 18.73
C PRO A 56 7.41 15.63 17.94
N GLU A 57 6.28 16.02 18.53
CA GLU A 57 4.98 15.90 17.88
C GLU A 57 4.94 16.69 16.56
N GLY A 58 4.46 16.04 15.50
CA GLY A 58 4.40 16.60 14.15
C GLY A 58 5.75 16.70 13.42
N GLU A 59 6.88 16.41 14.04
CA GLU A 59 8.20 16.43 13.40
C GLU A 59 8.63 15.04 12.91
N ILE A 60 9.37 15.00 11.79
CA ILE A 60 9.96 13.76 11.26
C ILE A 60 11.22 13.41 12.07
N GLY A 61 11.21 12.26 12.74
CA GLY A 61 12.40 11.60 13.26
C GLY A 61 12.90 10.51 12.30
N LEU A 62 14.20 10.37 12.15
CA LEU A 62 14.80 9.22 11.45
C LEU A 62 15.28 8.21 12.47
N VAL A 63 14.74 7.00 12.41
CA VAL A 63 15.08 5.89 13.30
C VAL A 63 16.00 4.93 12.55
N ASP A 64 17.23 4.78 13.03
CA ASP A 64 18.17 3.78 12.51
C ASP A 64 17.77 2.38 13.04
N ILE A 65 17.53 1.41 12.16
CA ILE A 65 17.19 0.02 12.54
C ILE A 65 18.31 -0.98 12.21
N GLY A 66 19.45 -0.50 11.72
CA GLY A 66 20.58 -1.34 11.31
C GLY A 66 20.32 -2.07 9.99
N SER A 67 20.92 -3.24 9.81
CA SER A 67 20.72 -4.05 8.60
C SER A 67 19.43 -4.88 8.70
N LEU A 68 18.62 -4.86 7.65
CA LEU A 68 17.40 -5.65 7.54
C LEU A 68 17.59 -6.79 6.54
N THR A 69 17.38 -8.03 7.00
CA THR A 69 17.30 -9.20 6.11
C THR A 69 15.87 -9.35 5.60
N LEU A 70 15.68 -9.36 4.29
CA LEU A 70 14.37 -9.42 3.64
C LEU A 70 13.85 -10.87 3.52
N GLU A 71 12.55 -11.03 3.21
CA GLU A 71 11.91 -12.32 2.91
C GLU A 71 12.65 -13.07 1.78
N SER A 72 13.26 -12.33 0.85
CA SER A 72 14.07 -12.88 -0.25
C SER A 72 15.45 -13.39 0.16
N GLY A 73 15.90 -13.10 1.38
CA GLY A 73 17.26 -13.34 1.88
C GLY A 73 18.28 -12.27 1.49
N ALA A 74 17.89 -11.25 0.69
CA ALA A 74 18.73 -10.08 0.47
C ALA A 74 18.83 -9.22 1.75
N VAL A 75 19.90 -8.44 1.88
CA VAL A 75 20.13 -7.55 3.02
C VAL A 75 20.17 -6.11 2.54
N ILE A 76 19.46 -5.23 3.25
CA ILE A 76 19.64 -3.78 3.13
C ILE A 76 20.42 -3.33 4.36
N ASP A 77 21.61 -2.80 4.15
CA ASP A 77 22.42 -2.23 5.22
C ASP A 77 21.97 -0.80 5.58
N ASP A 78 22.20 -0.41 6.83
CA ASP A 78 21.97 0.94 7.36
C ASP A 78 20.55 1.49 7.06
N VAL A 79 19.53 0.68 7.35
CA VAL A 79 18.14 1.07 7.13
C VAL A 79 17.71 2.14 8.12
N ARG A 80 17.05 3.18 7.58
CA ARG A 80 16.41 4.27 8.32
C ARG A 80 14.92 4.28 8.02
N ILE A 81 14.12 4.45 9.06
CA ILE A 81 12.68 4.63 8.96
C ILE A 81 12.33 6.03 9.46
N ALA A 82 11.69 6.82 8.60
CA ALA A 82 11.12 8.10 9.00
C ALA A 82 9.83 7.87 9.77
N VAL A 83 9.72 8.51 10.93
CA VAL A 83 8.62 8.37 11.89
C VAL A 83 8.08 9.74 12.26
N GLN A 84 6.77 9.86 12.35
CA GLN A 84 6.07 10.99 12.97
C GLN A 84 5.14 10.49 14.07
N ARG A 85 4.82 11.37 15.02
CA ARG A 85 3.84 11.08 16.07
C ARG A 85 2.92 12.24 16.40
N TRP A 86 1.78 11.91 17.01
CA TRP A 86 0.81 12.84 17.61
C TRP A 86 0.30 12.29 18.94
N GLY A 87 0.13 13.16 19.94
CA GLY A 87 -0.22 12.74 21.30
C GLY A 87 0.94 12.12 22.09
N GLU A 88 0.72 11.99 23.39
CA GLU A 88 1.73 11.56 24.37
C GLU A 88 1.75 10.04 24.55
N LEU A 89 2.96 9.47 24.58
CA LEU A 89 3.16 8.05 24.90
C LEU A 89 2.87 7.81 26.38
N SER A 90 2.03 6.82 26.70
CA SER A 90 1.73 6.47 28.08
C SER A 90 2.98 5.95 28.81
N PRO A 91 3.09 6.10 30.14
CA PRO A 91 4.22 5.56 30.91
C PRO A 91 4.43 4.05 30.72
N THR A 92 3.35 3.31 30.46
CA THR A 92 3.32 1.86 30.18
C THR A 92 3.51 1.52 28.70
N ARG A 93 3.54 2.53 27.82
CA ARG A 93 3.72 2.42 26.36
C ARG A 93 2.68 1.53 25.68
N ASP A 94 1.48 1.48 26.23
CA ASP A 94 0.36 0.63 25.81
C ASP A 94 -0.69 1.35 24.96
N ASN A 95 -0.53 2.66 24.73
CA ASN A 95 -1.48 3.51 24.04
C ASN A 95 -1.06 3.86 22.60
N VAL A 96 -0.22 3.05 21.95
CA VAL A 96 0.26 3.34 20.59
C VAL A 96 -0.73 2.88 19.54
N VAL A 97 -1.13 3.79 18.64
CA VAL A 97 -1.93 3.47 17.44
C VAL A 97 -1.08 3.71 16.21
N VAL A 98 -0.82 2.66 15.43
CA VAL A 98 -0.01 2.77 14.22
C VAL A 98 -0.90 3.02 13.02
N VAL A 99 -0.67 4.14 12.34
CA VAL A 99 -1.37 4.50 11.10
C VAL A 99 -0.47 4.18 9.91
N LEU A 100 -0.94 3.27 9.06
CA LEU A 100 -0.20 2.72 7.92
C LEU A 100 -0.70 3.37 6.64
N HIS A 101 0.14 4.18 6.00
CA HIS A 101 -0.24 4.89 4.77
C HIS A 101 -0.37 3.96 3.55
N ALA A 102 -1.17 4.40 2.58
CA ALA A 102 -1.36 3.77 1.28
C ALA A 102 -0.18 4.00 0.31
N LEU A 103 -0.27 3.52 -0.93
CA LEU A 103 0.85 3.47 -1.90
C LEU A 103 1.65 4.77 -2.04
N THR A 104 0.94 5.90 -2.16
CA THR A 104 1.56 7.23 -2.41
C THR A 104 1.35 8.22 -1.27
N GLY A 105 1.04 7.71 -0.07
CA GLY A 105 1.06 8.46 1.18
C GLY A 105 2.46 8.45 1.80
N ASP A 106 2.56 9.04 2.99
CA ASP A 106 3.79 9.10 3.78
C ASP A 106 3.44 9.13 5.29
N SER A 107 4.41 9.42 6.15
CA SER A 107 4.19 9.51 7.60
C SER A 107 3.27 10.66 8.00
N HIS A 108 2.99 11.64 7.13
CA HIS A 108 2.28 12.87 7.49
C HIS A 108 0.77 12.67 7.41
N ILE A 109 0.17 12.12 8.46
CA ILE A 109 -1.26 11.76 8.46
C ILE A 109 -2.15 13.00 8.60
N THR A 110 -1.77 13.99 9.41
CA THR A 110 -2.53 15.22 9.66
C THR A 110 -1.59 16.39 9.93
N GLY A 111 -2.00 17.59 9.53
CA GLY A 111 -1.28 18.83 9.76
C GLY A 111 -1.03 19.62 8.47
N PRO A 112 -0.58 20.87 8.59
CA PRO A 112 -0.37 21.75 7.45
C PRO A 112 0.81 21.29 6.58
N THR A 113 0.95 21.90 5.42
CA THR A 113 2.22 21.88 4.68
C THR A 113 3.31 22.55 5.52
N ALA A 114 4.52 22.02 5.45
CA ALA A 114 5.67 22.49 6.21
C ALA A 114 6.98 22.08 5.51
N PRO A 115 8.16 22.61 5.90
CA PRO A 115 9.43 22.06 5.44
C PRO A 115 9.49 20.53 5.70
N GLY A 116 9.73 19.73 4.66
CA GLY A 116 9.65 18.25 4.73
C GLY A 116 8.27 17.67 4.39
N HIS A 117 7.22 18.49 4.36
CA HIS A 117 5.83 18.12 4.04
C HIS A 117 5.30 18.97 2.87
N PRO A 118 5.58 18.58 1.61
CA PRO A 118 5.12 19.32 0.44
C PRO A 118 3.58 19.29 0.27
N THR A 119 2.91 18.36 0.94
CA THR A 119 1.44 18.27 1.01
C THR A 119 0.96 18.33 2.45
N ALA A 120 -0.26 18.81 2.65
CA ALA A 120 -0.95 18.67 3.94
C ALA A 120 -1.19 17.18 4.26
N GLY A 121 -1.54 16.90 5.51
CA GLY A 121 -1.80 15.55 5.97
C GLY A 121 -2.81 14.82 5.10
N TRP A 122 -2.50 13.57 4.74
CA TRP A 122 -3.33 12.81 3.80
C TRP A 122 -4.62 12.26 4.41
N TRP A 123 -4.75 12.30 5.74
CA TRP A 123 -5.94 11.91 6.50
C TRP A 123 -6.30 12.99 7.53
N GLU A 124 -6.44 14.22 7.05
CA GLU A 124 -6.67 15.39 7.89
C GLU A 124 -7.86 15.20 8.85
N GLY A 125 -7.65 15.50 10.13
CA GLY A 125 -8.66 15.37 11.18
C GLY A 125 -8.82 13.95 11.76
N VAL A 126 -8.08 12.95 11.26
CA VAL A 126 -8.15 11.58 11.80
C VAL A 126 -7.58 11.48 13.22
N ALA A 127 -6.60 12.32 13.54
CA ALA A 127 -5.89 12.36 14.81
C ALA A 127 -5.86 13.78 15.37
N GLY A 128 -6.04 13.92 16.67
CA GLY A 128 -6.09 15.20 17.37
C GLY A 128 -6.99 15.14 18.60
N PRO A 129 -7.08 16.20 19.41
CA PRO A 129 -7.95 16.23 20.58
C PRO A 129 -9.42 16.03 20.21
N GLY A 130 -10.02 14.92 20.66
CA GLY A 130 -11.42 14.54 20.35
C GLY A 130 -11.65 14.01 18.92
N ALA A 131 -10.58 13.80 18.14
CA ALA A 131 -10.64 13.17 16.83
C ALA A 131 -10.98 11.67 16.94
N PRO A 132 -11.24 10.96 15.81
CA PRO A 132 -11.44 9.51 15.83
C PRO A 132 -10.31 8.76 16.54
N ILE A 133 -9.07 9.20 16.34
CA ILE A 133 -7.92 8.83 17.18
C ILE A 133 -7.62 9.99 18.13
N ASP A 134 -8.26 9.98 19.30
CA ASP A 134 -8.14 11.06 20.29
C ASP A 134 -6.72 11.11 20.90
N THR A 135 -5.95 12.15 20.57
CA THR A 135 -4.56 12.32 21.03
C THR A 135 -4.44 12.74 22.49
N ASN A 136 -5.56 13.07 23.17
CA ASN A 136 -5.57 13.16 24.63
C ASN A 136 -5.36 11.80 25.31
N ARG A 137 -5.49 10.71 24.54
CA ARG A 137 -5.48 9.35 25.04
C ARG A 137 -4.47 8.47 24.31
N TRP A 138 -4.43 8.56 22.98
CA TRP A 138 -3.63 7.69 22.14
C TRP A 138 -2.37 8.41 21.65
N CYS A 139 -1.25 7.68 21.60
CA CYS A 139 -0.04 8.09 20.91
C CYS A 139 -0.11 7.53 19.48
N VAL A 140 -0.40 8.39 18.52
CA VAL A 140 -0.44 8.00 17.11
C VAL A 140 0.97 8.00 16.56
N VAL A 141 1.35 6.92 15.89
CA VAL A 141 2.66 6.78 15.22
C VAL A 141 2.42 6.42 13.76
N ALA A 142 3.11 7.10 12.86
CA ALA A 142 3.09 6.80 11.44
C ALA A 142 4.52 6.78 10.91
N THR A 143 4.84 5.75 10.13
CA THR A 143 6.12 5.62 9.45
C THR A 143 5.96 5.95 7.98
N ASN A 144 6.98 6.53 7.35
CA ASN A 144 7.10 6.39 5.90
C ASN A 144 7.66 4.98 5.62
N VAL A 145 7.09 4.31 4.64
CA VAL A 145 7.36 2.90 4.38
C VAL A 145 8.80 2.65 3.87
N LEU A 146 9.38 1.49 4.19
CA LEU A 146 10.58 0.98 3.51
C LEU A 146 10.33 0.94 1.99
N GLY A 147 11.27 1.43 1.19
CA GLY A 147 11.12 1.60 -0.25
C GLY A 147 10.40 2.88 -0.68
N GLY A 148 9.85 3.65 0.27
CA GLY A 148 9.25 4.96 0.03
C GLY A 148 10.29 6.04 -0.32
N CYS A 149 9.82 7.27 -0.51
CA CYS A 149 10.67 8.40 -0.92
C CYS A 149 10.55 9.64 0.00
N ASN A 150 9.85 9.53 1.13
CA ASN A 150 9.71 10.63 2.10
C ASN A 150 10.42 10.29 3.42
N GLY A 151 11.75 10.20 3.36
CA GLY A 151 12.63 10.05 4.53
C GLY A 151 13.19 8.65 4.75
N SER A 152 12.37 7.60 4.68
CA SER A 152 12.84 6.21 4.89
C SER A 152 13.71 5.69 3.76
N THR A 153 14.53 4.67 4.04
CA THR A 153 15.40 4.04 3.05
C THR A 153 14.59 3.50 1.87
N GLY A 154 14.93 3.97 0.67
CA GLY A 154 14.33 3.58 -0.60
C GLY A 154 15.31 3.73 -1.76
N PRO A 155 14.84 3.52 -3.01
CA PRO A 155 15.69 3.61 -4.21
C PRO A 155 16.46 4.93 -4.35
N SER A 156 15.91 6.05 -3.88
CA SER A 156 16.56 7.36 -3.93
C SER A 156 17.58 7.60 -2.80
N SER A 157 17.58 6.79 -1.75
CA SER A 157 18.51 6.91 -0.61
C SER A 157 19.93 6.53 -1.02
N LEU A 158 20.93 7.13 -0.38
CA LEU A 158 22.33 6.75 -0.59
C LEU A 158 22.60 5.36 0.02
N ALA A 159 23.24 4.49 -0.76
CA ALA A 159 23.79 3.23 -0.31
C ALA A 159 25.21 3.45 0.29
N PRO A 160 25.83 2.42 0.93
CA PRO A 160 27.15 2.55 1.55
C PRO A 160 28.28 3.02 0.63
N ASP A 161 28.15 2.84 -0.69
CA ASP A 161 29.10 3.32 -1.69
C ASP A 161 28.93 4.82 -2.04
N GLY A 162 28.05 5.52 -1.34
CA GLY A 162 27.77 6.95 -1.51
C GLY A 162 26.93 7.28 -2.74
N LYS A 163 26.38 6.29 -3.44
CA LYS A 163 25.50 6.48 -4.59
C LYS A 163 24.06 6.09 -4.23
N PRO A 164 23.04 6.72 -4.85
CA PRO A 164 21.65 6.28 -4.70
C PRO A 164 21.51 4.78 -4.97
N TRP A 165 20.71 4.07 -4.17
CA TRP A 165 20.47 2.63 -4.35
C TRP A 165 20.09 2.32 -5.81
N GLY A 166 19.17 3.10 -6.37
CA GLY A 166 18.77 3.02 -7.76
C GLY A 166 18.34 1.62 -8.16
N SER A 167 18.88 1.12 -9.26
CA SER A 167 18.61 -0.24 -9.77
C SER A 167 19.03 -1.37 -8.82
N ARG A 168 19.88 -1.08 -7.83
CA ARG A 168 20.37 -2.04 -6.83
C ARG A 168 19.42 -2.21 -5.64
N PHE A 169 18.42 -1.35 -5.49
CA PHE A 169 17.45 -1.48 -4.41
C PHE A 169 16.72 -2.83 -4.56
N PRO A 170 16.73 -3.70 -3.54
CA PRO A 170 16.22 -5.05 -3.68
C PRO A 170 14.70 -5.08 -3.80
N HIS A 171 14.17 -6.20 -4.28
CA HIS A 171 12.75 -6.48 -4.20
C HIS A 171 12.35 -6.68 -2.73
N ILE A 172 11.34 -5.94 -2.31
CA ILE A 172 10.75 -5.98 -0.96
C ILE A 172 9.32 -6.54 -1.02
N SER A 173 8.85 -7.07 0.10
CA SER A 173 7.52 -7.64 0.31
C SER A 173 6.76 -6.88 1.40
N VAL A 174 5.44 -7.04 1.49
CA VAL A 174 4.64 -6.44 2.56
C VAL A 174 5.12 -6.88 3.96
N ARG A 175 5.72 -8.08 4.06
CA ARG A 175 6.35 -8.55 5.31
C ARG A 175 7.54 -7.72 5.69
N ASP A 176 8.43 -7.43 4.74
CA ASP A 176 9.64 -6.62 4.98
C ASP A 176 9.28 -5.22 5.48
N LEU A 177 8.17 -4.66 4.99
CA LEU A 177 7.62 -3.40 5.47
C LEU A 177 7.20 -3.48 6.94
N VAL A 178 6.46 -4.53 7.30
CA VAL A 178 6.03 -4.76 8.68
C VAL A 178 7.23 -5.00 9.60
N GLU A 179 8.21 -5.81 9.18
CA GLU A 179 9.42 -6.04 9.97
C GLU A 179 10.22 -4.74 10.19
N ALA A 180 10.30 -3.89 9.17
CA ALA A 180 10.94 -2.58 9.30
C ALA A 180 10.20 -1.65 10.28
N ASP A 181 8.86 -1.61 10.21
CA ASP A 181 8.04 -0.82 11.13
C ASP A 181 8.15 -1.35 12.58
N VAL A 182 8.10 -2.67 12.77
CA VAL A 182 8.28 -3.32 14.07
C VAL A 182 9.67 -3.03 14.65
N ALA A 183 10.72 -3.12 13.83
CA ALA A 183 12.08 -2.81 14.25
C ALA A 183 12.23 -1.33 14.64
N ALA A 184 11.61 -0.40 13.89
CA ALA A 184 11.62 1.01 14.22
C ALA A 184 10.90 1.30 15.55
N LEU A 185 9.73 0.69 15.78
CA LEU A 185 9.02 0.80 17.06
C LEU A 185 9.84 0.21 18.21
N ALA A 186 10.48 -0.95 18.00
CA ALA A 186 11.33 -1.59 18.99
C ALA A 186 12.54 -0.70 19.36
N ALA A 187 13.17 -0.04 18.38
CA ALA A 187 14.23 0.94 18.62
C ALA A 187 13.75 2.15 19.44
N LEU A 188 12.47 2.53 19.33
CA LEU A 188 11.80 3.53 20.15
C LEU A 188 11.33 2.98 21.51
N GLY A 189 11.57 1.68 21.76
CA GLY A 189 11.15 0.94 22.94
C GLY A 189 9.64 0.73 23.04
N ILE A 190 8.95 0.60 21.91
CA ILE A 190 7.54 0.23 21.78
C ILE A 190 7.51 -1.21 21.27
N ASP A 191 7.08 -2.15 22.12
CA ASP A 191 7.08 -3.59 21.79
C ASP A 191 5.70 -4.12 21.35
N ARG A 192 4.63 -3.49 21.85
CA ARG A 192 3.24 -3.83 21.55
C ARG A 192 2.47 -2.54 21.25
N VAL A 193 1.52 -2.63 20.31
CA VAL A 193 0.65 -1.53 19.93
C VAL A 193 -0.80 -1.85 20.25
N ALA A 194 -1.59 -0.81 20.51
CA ALA A 194 -3.01 -0.92 20.72
C ALA A 194 -3.72 -1.34 19.44
N ALA A 195 -3.46 -0.62 18.36
CA ALA A 195 -4.05 -0.93 17.07
C ALA A 195 -3.11 -0.64 15.91
N VAL A 196 -3.29 -1.38 14.82
CA VAL A 196 -2.75 -1.06 13.50
C VAL A 196 -3.90 -0.75 12.54
N ILE A 197 -3.82 0.38 11.87
CA ILE A 197 -4.93 0.92 11.06
C ILE A 197 -4.42 1.30 9.69
N GLY A 198 -5.06 0.79 8.62
CA GLY A 198 -4.71 1.20 7.27
C GLY A 198 -5.75 0.84 6.21
N GLY A 199 -5.81 1.68 5.19
CA GLY A 199 -6.54 1.42 3.95
C GLY A 199 -5.59 1.11 2.79
N SER A 200 -6.05 0.39 1.76
CA SER A 200 -5.26 0.10 0.57
C SER A 200 -3.93 -0.60 0.92
N MET A 201 -2.78 -0.19 0.37
CA MET A 201 -1.47 -0.73 0.78
C MET A 201 -1.23 -0.67 2.30
N GLY A 202 -1.77 0.35 2.98
CA GLY A 202 -1.75 0.43 4.45
C GLY A 202 -2.53 -0.70 5.12
N GLY A 203 -3.66 -1.09 4.53
CA GLY A 203 -4.43 -2.24 4.97
C GLY A 203 -3.71 -3.57 4.72
N LEU A 204 -2.95 -3.71 3.62
CA LEU A 204 -2.13 -4.90 3.38
C LEU A 204 -1.09 -5.07 4.49
N ARG A 205 -0.43 -3.96 4.87
CA ARG A 205 0.51 -3.90 6.01
C ARG A 205 -0.21 -4.24 7.32
N ALA A 206 -1.38 -3.68 7.59
CA ALA A 206 -2.16 -3.96 8.79
C ALA A 206 -2.53 -5.44 8.89
N LEU A 207 -3.01 -6.04 7.80
CA LEU A 207 -3.34 -7.46 7.71
C LEU A 207 -2.11 -8.34 7.96
N GLU A 208 -1.00 -8.02 7.30
CA GLU A 208 0.23 -8.79 7.45
C GLU A 208 0.78 -8.68 8.89
N TRP A 209 0.64 -7.52 9.53
CA TRP A 209 1.06 -7.29 10.92
C TRP A 209 0.26 -8.14 11.90
N ILE A 210 -1.08 -8.12 11.83
CA ILE A 210 -1.92 -8.92 12.76
C ILE A 210 -1.74 -10.43 12.58
N VAL A 211 -1.34 -10.88 11.38
CA VAL A 211 -1.08 -12.30 11.10
C VAL A 211 0.33 -12.71 11.53
N SER A 212 1.33 -11.85 11.33
CA SER A 212 2.74 -12.17 11.61
C SER A 212 3.12 -11.96 13.07
N HIS A 213 2.52 -10.95 13.71
CA HIS A 213 2.83 -10.53 15.08
C HIS A 213 1.57 -10.39 15.94
N PRO A 214 0.71 -11.45 16.05
CA PRO A 214 -0.56 -11.35 16.76
C PRO A 214 -0.39 -10.99 18.25
N ASP A 215 0.74 -11.37 18.86
CA ASP A 215 1.02 -11.05 20.26
C ASP A 215 1.44 -9.58 20.49
N ARG A 216 1.72 -8.83 19.42
CA ARG A 216 2.20 -7.44 19.46
C ARG A 216 1.12 -6.41 19.09
N VAL A 217 -0.10 -6.84 18.77
CA VAL A 217 -1.20 -5.96 18.33
C VAL A 217 -2.51 -6.38 19.00
N ARG A 218 -3.23 -5.43 19.62
CA ARG A 218 -4.52 -5.74 20.27
C ARG A 218 -5.72 -5.66 19.33
N ALA A 219 -5.69 -4.81 18.31
CA ALA A 219 -6.75 -4.72 17.30
C ALA A 219 -6.23 -4.28 15.92
N GLY A 220 -6.98 -4.59 14.86
CA GLY A 220 -6.69 -4.14 13.49
C GLY A 220 -7.87 -3.47 12.80
N LEU A 221 -7.61 -2.45 11.96
CA LEU A 221 -8.57 -1.93 10.98
C LEU A 221 -8.05 -2.16 9.56
N LEU A 222 -8.81 -2.93 8.79
CA LEU A 222 -8.51 -3.30 7.41
C LEU A 222 -9.54 -2.68 6.45
N VAL A 223 -9.14 -1.68 5.66
CA VAL A 223 -10.06 -1.00 4.73
C VAL A 223 -9.65 -1.19 3.28
N ALA A 224 -10.58 -1.62 2.43
CA ALA A 224 -10.42 -1.68 0.98
C ALA A 224 -9.18 -2.50 0.52
N ILE A 225 -9.08 -3.74 1.01
CA ILE A 225 -7.99 -4.67 0.67
C ILE A 225 -8.48 -6.09 0.40
N GLY A 226 -7.58 -6.97 -0.06
CA GLY A 226 -7.80 -8.41 -0.10
C GLY A 226 -6.70 -9.18 0.61
N ALA A 227 -6.94 -10.48 0.82
CA ALA A 227 -5.96 -11.36 1.47
C ALA A 227 -4.69 -11.58 0.64
N ARG A 228 -4.80 -11.46 -0.68
CA ARG A 228 -3.70 -11.51 -1.65
C ARG A 228 -4.06 -10.65 -2.85
N THR A 229 -3.09 -10.33 -3.67
CA THR A 229 -3.31 -9.53 -4.88
C THR A 229 -4.01 -10.37 -5.97
N PRO A 230 -5.19 -9.95 -6.46
CA PRO A 230 -5.89 -10.61 -7.56
C PRO A 230 -5.24 -10.31 -8.92
N ALA A 231 -5.55 -11.14 -9.91
CA ALA A 231 -4.95 -11.05 -11.25
C ALA A 231 -5.16 -9.68 -11.93
N ASP A 232 -6.34 -9.09 -11.79
CA ASP A 232 -6.67 -7.78 -12.35
C ASP A 232 -5.74 -6.68 -11.81
N GLN A 233 -5.57 -6.63 -10.48
CA GLN A 233 -4.62 -5.73 -9.84
C GLN A 233 -3.19 -5.93 -10.34
N ILE A 234 -2.74 -7.19 -10.48
CA ILE A 234 -1.40 -7.49 -11.02
C ILE A 234 -1.28 -6.97 -12.46
N ALA A 235 -2.30 -7.16 -13.31
CA ALA A 235 -2.28 -6.70 -14.69
C ALA A 235 -2.13 -5.17 -14.78
N HIS A 236 -2.91 -4.42 -14.00
CA HIS A 236 -2.82 -2.97 -13.99
C HIS A 236 -1.49 -2.46 -13.41
N MET A 237 -1.01 -3.03 -12.30
CA MET A 237 0.23 -2.59 -11.65
C MET A 237 1.48 -2.92 -12.48
N THR A 238 1.55 -4.12 -13.06
CA THR A 238 2.68 -4.50 -13.94
C THR A 238 2.71 -3.63 -15.21
N THR A 239 1.55 -3.27 -15.75
CA THR A 239 1.45 -2.32 -16.89
C THR A 239 1.97 -0.94 -16.50
N GLN A 240 1.60 -0.42 -15.32
CA GLN A 240 2.10 0.87 -14.83
C GLN A 240 3.63 0.87 -14.64
N ILE A 241 4.19 -0.21 -14.08
CA ILE A 241 5.65 -0.38 -13.98
C ILE A 241 6.28 -0.37 -15.37
N ALA A 242 5.69 -1.09 -16.34
CA ALA A 242 6.22 -1.14 -17.70
C ALA A 242 6.24 0.23 -18.38
N VAL A 243 5.19 1.04 -18.17
CA VAL A 243 5.12 2.42 -18.69
C VAL A 243 6.25 3.29 -18.13
N ILE A 244 6.52 3.22 -16.82
CA ILE A 244 7.64 3.96 -16.21
C ILE A 244 8.98 3.49 -16.78
N LYS A 245 9.19 2.17 -16.86
CA LYS A 245 10.45 1.60 -17.33
C LYS A 245 10.71 1.83 -18.83
N ALA A 246 9.65 2.08 -19.61
CA ALA A 246 9.75 2.42 -21.02
C ALA A 246 10.12 3.89 -21.27
N ASP A 247 10.04 4.74 -20.25
CA ASP A 247 10.47 6.13 -20.36
C ASP A 247 11.98 6.21 -20.67
N PRO A 248 12.42 6.94 -21.73
CA PRO A 248 13.84 7.07 -22.06
C PRO A 248 14.72 7.62 -20.92
N ASN A 249 14.12 8.33 -19.96
CA ASN A 249 14.81 8.89 -18.81
C ASN A 249 14.85 7.94 -17.60
N TRP A 250 14.22 6.76 -17.66
CA TRP A 250 14.30 5.73 -16.61
C TRP A 250 15.74 5.25 -16.37
N GLN A 251 16.55 5.15 -17.44
CA GLN A 251 17.98 4.82 -17.36
C GLN A 251 18.26 3.55 -16.53
N GLY A 252 17.40 2.54 -16.66
CA GLY A 252 17.53 1.28 -15.91
C GLY A 252 17.24 1.38 -14.41
N GLY A 253 16.76 2.54 -13.92
CA GLY A 253 16.56 2.84 -12.50
C GLY A 253 17.68 3.69 -11.89
N ASP A 254 18.70 4.05 -12.67
CA ASP A 254 19.86 4.82 -12.21
C ASP A 254 19.85 6.26 -12.76
N TYR A 255 18.68 6.90 -12.75
CA TYR A 255 18.49 8.27 -13.24
C TYR A 255 18.88 9.36 -12.23
N TYR A 256 19.12 8.99 -10.98
CA TYR A 256 19.45 9.93 -9.90
C TYR A 256 20.76 10.69 -10.19
N GLY A 257 20.72 12.01 -10.07
CA GLY A 257 21.87 12.89 -10.34
C GLY A 257 22.17 13.14 -11.83
N THR A 258 21.43 12.53 -12.76
CA THR A 258 21.65 12.69 -14.21
C THR A 258 21.05 13.97 -14.80
N GLY A 259 20.23 14.70 -14.02
CA GLY A 259 19.45 15.85 -14.48
C GLY A 259 18.21 15.49 -15.31
N ARG A 260 17.94 14.19 -15.51
CA ARG A 260 16.75 13.67 -16.22
C ARG A 260 15.98 12.72 -15.32
N LYS A 261 14.66 12.69 -15.46
CA LYS A 261 13.75 11.83 -14.69
C LYS A 261 12.66 11.24 -15.60
N PRO A 262 12.17 10.03 -15.30
CA PRO A 262 11.09 9.37 -16.05
C PRO A 262 9.70 9.96 -15.73
N ASP A 263 9.60 11.29 -15.74
CA ASP A 263 8.41 12.04 -15.30
C ASP A 263 7.20 11.76 -16.20
N PHE A 264 7.43 11.59 -17.50
CA PHE A 264 6.36 11.26 -18.44
C PHE A 264 5.79 9.87 -18.16
N GLY A 265 6.65 8.86 -18.01
CA GLY A 265 6.24 7.51 -17.64
C GLY A 265 5.50 7.47 -16.30
N LEU A 266 5.98 8.19 -15.28
CA LEU A 266 5.33 8.27 -13.98
C LEU A 266 3.96 8.96 -14.05
N SER A 267 3.84 10.05 -14.80
CA SER A 267 2.58 10.77 -15.00
C SER A 267 1.53 9.86 -15.67
N ILE A 268 1.90 9.14 -16.73
CA ILE A 268 0.98 8.19 -17.39
C ILE A 268 0.60 7.03 -16.46
N ALA A 269 1.56 6.45 -15.74
CA ALA A 269 1.28 5.40 -14.75
C ALA A 269 0.26 5.88 -13.70
N ARG A 270 0.46 7.10 -13.16
CA ARG A 270 -0.48 7.69 -12.21
C ARG A 270 -1.86 7.90 -12.80
N ARG A 271 -1.98 8.33 -14.06
CA ARG A 271 -3.28 8.52 -14.72
C ARG A 271 -4.09 7.22 -14.76
N PHE A 272 -3.45 6.11 -15.13
CA PHE A 272 -4.10 4.80 -15.12
C PHE A 272 -4.43 4.33 -13.71
N ALA A 273 -3.52 4.50 -12.75
CA ALA A 273 -3.79 4.18 -11.35
C ALA A 273 -5.02 4.95 -10.84
N HIS A 274 -5.07 6.24 -11.14
CA HIS A 274 -6.12 7.14 -10.68
C HIS A 274 -7.49 6.74 -11.22
N LEU A 275 -7.57 6.18 -12.43
CA LEU A 275 -8.82 5.58 -12.93
C LEU A 275 -9.29 4.43 -12.03
N THR A 276 -8.39 3.53 -11.63
CA THR A 276 -8.75 2.40 -10.74
C THR A 276 -9.18 2.85 -9.36
N TYR A 277 -8.78 4.05 -8.93
CA TYR A 277 -9.11 4.56 -7.59
C TYR A 277 -10.51 5.17 -7.51
N ARG A 278 -11.10 5.59 -8.63
CA ARG A 278 -12.40 6.28 -8.68
C ARG A 278 -13.55 5.35 -9.02
N GLY A 279 -14.76 5.73 -8.62
CA GLY A 279 -15.99 5.09 -9.08
C GLY A 279 -16.24 5.40 -10.56
N GLU A 280 -16.79 4.43 -11.29
CA GLU A 280 -17.10 4.62 -12.71
C GLU A 280 -18.23 5.66 -12.88
N GLU A 281 -19.34 5.49 -12.15
CA GLU A 281 -20.48 6.42 -12.16
C GLU A 281 -20.09 7.83 -11.69
N GLU A 282 -19.16 7.96 -10.73
CA GLU A 282 -18.68 9.27 -10.27
C GLU A 282 -17.93 10.03 -11.38
N LEU A 283 -17.10 9.33 -12.17
CA LEU A 283 -16.39 9.95 -13.28
C LEU A 283 -17.36 10.41 -14.38
N ASP A 284 -18.35 9.59 -14.73
CA ASP A 284 -19.35 9.95 -15.75
C ASP A 284 -20.25 11.10 -15.28
N ALA A 285 -20.75 11.04 -14.04
CA ALA A 285 -21.56 12.12 -13.46
C ALA A 285 -20.80 13.44 -13.34
N ARG A 286 -19.48 13.39 -13.10
CA ARG A 286 -18.65 14.58 -12.91
C ARG A 286 -18.15 15.21 -14.20
N PHE A 287 -17.83 14.39 -15.21
CA PHE A 287 -17.16 14.86 -16.43
C PHE A 287 -17.88 14.51 -17.72
N GLY A 288 -18.65 13.42 -17.75
CA GLY A 288 -19.24 12.85 -18.96
C GLY A 288 -18.27 12.85 -20.15
N ASN A 289 -18.73 13.39 -21.27
CA ASN A 289 -17.92 13.70 -22.44
C ASN A 289 -17.72 15.22 -22.64
N ASP A 290 -17.81 16.00 -21.56
CA ASP A 290 -17.68 17.46 -21.62
C ASP A 290 -16.26 17.88 -22.04
N SER A 291 -16.18 19.00 -22.76
CA SER A 291 -14.90 19.63 -23.06
C SER A 291 -14.31 20.31 -21.82
N GLN A 292 -12.98 20.37 -21.75
CA GLN A 292 -12.32 21.24 -20.79
C GLN A 292 -12.71 22.70 -21.09
N ALA A 293 -12.96 23.49 -20.03
CA ALA A 293 -13.38 24.87 -20.19
C ALA A 293 -12.40 25.67 -21.09
N GLY A 294 -12.91 26.18 -22.20
CA GLY A 294 -12.13 26.95 -23.18
C GLY A 294 -11.43 26.11 -24.26
N GLU A 295 -11.65 24.80 -24.30
CA GLU A 295 -11.05 23.88 -25.28
C GLU A 295 -12.12 23.20 -26.16
N ASP A 296 -11.73 22.78 -27.37
CA ASP A 296 -12.57 22.03 -28.32
C ASP A 296 -11.94 20.65 -28.63
N PRO A 297 -12.47 19.55 -28.09
CA PRO A 297 -11.95 18.19 -28.31
C PRO A 297 -11.93 17.76 -29.77
N THR A 298 -12.81 18.33 -30.61
CA THR A 298 -12.87 17.99 -32.04
C THR A 298 -11.77 18.67 -32.87
N ASN A 299 -11.09 19.65 -32.27
CA ASN A 299 -10.00 20.40 -32.88
C ASN A 299 -8.71 20.36 -32.03
N GLY A 300 -8.44 19.20 -31.41
CA GLY A 300 -7.19 18.95 -30.66
C GLY A 300 -7.15 19.51 -29.23
N GLY A 301 -8.24 20.10 -28.74
CA GLY A 301 -8.43 20.39 -27.32
C GLY A 301 -8.72 19.13 -26.51
N ARG A 302 -8.85 19.28 -25.19
CA ARG A 302 -9.03 18.16 -24.26
C ARG A 302 -10.46 18.03 -23.76
N TYR A 303 -10.84 16.80 -23.41
CA TYR A 303 -11.99 16.54 -22.54
C TYR A 303 -11.70 16.96 -21.10
N ALA A 304 -12.73 17.29 -20.32
CA ALA A 304 -12.59 17.66 -18.92
C ALA A 304 -11.93 16.55 -18.09
N VAL A 305 -12.33 15.28 -18.30
CA VAL A 305 -11.72 14.12 -17.64
C VAL A 305 -10.24 13.93 -18.03
N GLN A 306 -9.89 14.24 -19.29
CA GLN A 306 -8.50 14.16 -19.74
C GLN A 306 -7.63 15.20 -19.01
N SER A 307 -8.08 16.45 -18.97
CA SER A 307 -7.42 17.55 -18.26
C SER A 307 -7.26 17.23 -16.76
N TYR A 308 -8.30 16.67 -16.14
CA TYR A 308 -8.26 16.20 -14.75
C TYR A 308 -7.17 15.15 -14.52
N LEU A 309 -7.10 14.11 -15.36
CA LEU A 309 -6.12 13.05 -15.21
C LEU A 309 -4.69 13.55 -15.44
N GLU A 310 -4.47 14.41 -16.45
CA GLU A 310 -3.19 15.07 -16.68
C GLU A 310 -2.73 15.85 -15.45
N HIS A 311 -3.61 16.66 -14.87
CA HIS A 311 -3.31 17.38 -13.63
C HIS A 311 -2.99 16.46 -12.45
N GLN A 312 -3.69 15.32 -12.28
CA GLN A 312 -3.36 14.35 -11.23
C GLN A 312 -2.01 13.66 -11.45
N GLY A 313 -1.63 13.44 -12.72
CA GLY A 313 -0.32 12.92 -13.08
C GLY A 313 0.80 13.88 -12.68
N ASP A 314 0.69 15.14 -13.10
CA ASP A 314 1.66 16.19 -12.80
C ASP A 314 1.82 16.41 -11.30
N LYS A 315 0.70 16.45 -10.56
CA LYS A 315 0.70 16.57 -9.10
C LYS A 315 1.44 15.44 -8.40
N LEU A 316 1.43 14.21 -8.94
CA LEU A 316 2.23 13.12 -8.36
C LEU A 316 3.71 13.29 -8.68
N VAL A 317 4.05 13.60 -9.94
CA VAL A 317 5.43 13.77 -10.39
C VAL A 317 6.18 14.80 -9.52
N ASP A 318 5.51 15.88 -9.12
CA ASP A 318 6.09 16.92 -8.28
C ASP A 318 6.49 16.45 -6.88
N ARG A 319 5.93 15.34 -6.38
CA ARG A 319 6.07 14.91 -4.98
C ARG A 319 6.49 13.46 -4.77
N PHE A 320 6.67 12.68 -5.83
CA PHE A 320 6.91 11.23 -5.70
C PHE A 320 8.04 10.75 -6.60
N ASP A 321 8.82 9.78 -6.12
CA ASP A 321 9.92 9.19 -6.87
C ASP A 321 9.46 7.98 -7.71
N ALA A 322 9.90 7.90 -8.97
CA ALA A 322 9.51 6.83 -9.87
C ALA A 322 10.10 5.47 -9.46
N GLY A 323 11.34 5.44 -8.94
CA GLY A 323 11.97 4.24 -8.41
C GLY A 323 11.19 3.67 -7.22
N SER A 324 10.85 4.53 -6.25
CA SER A 324 9.96 4.15 -5.13
C SER A 324 8.60 3.67 -5.62
N TYR A 325 7.99 4.34 -6.60
CA TYR A 325 6.71 3.91 -7.17
C TYR A 325 6.80 2.48 -7.75
N VAL A 326 7.85 2.20 -8.52
CA VAL A 326 8.11 0.87 -9.08
C VAL A 326 8.34 -0.17 -7.99
N ALA A 327 9.14 0.15 -6.96
CA ALA A 327 9.44 -0.77 -5.86
C ALA A 327 8.16 -1.14 -5.08
N LEU A 328 7.36 -0.13 -4.71
CA LEU A 328 6.12 -0.33 -3.95
C LEU A 328 5.02 -1.03 -4.78
N MET A 329 4.92 -0.75 -6.08
CA MET A 329 4.01 -1.49 -6.96
C MET A 329 4.40 -2.96 -7.12
N ALA A 330 5.70 -3.24 -7.28
CA ALA A 330 6.19 -4.62 -7.35
C ALA A 330 5.89 -5.37 -6.04
N LEU A 331 6.10 -4.72 -4.91
CA LEU A 331 5.69 -5.23 -3.59
C LEU A 331 4.20 -5.58 -3.54
N CYS A 332 3.32 -4.67 -3.96
CA CYS A 332 1.88 -4.93 -3.99
C CYS A 332 1.53 -6.12 -4.90
N ASN A 333 2.21 -6.31 -6.04
CA ASN A 333 2.00 -7.50 -6.88
C ASN A 333 2.29 -8.82 -6.16
N HIS A 334 3.21 -8.80 -5.20
CA HIS A 334 3.64 -9.97 -4.44
C HIS A 334 2.89 -10.15 -3.12
N HIS A 335 1.90 -9.31 -2.79
CA HIS A 335 1.14 -9.50 -1.56
C HIS A 335 0.33 -10.81 -1.58
N ASP A 336 0.58 -11.65 -0.59
CA ASP A 336 -0.17 -12.88 -0.31
C ASP A 336 0.05 -13.28 1.16
N VAL A 337 -0.98 -13.05 1.98
CA VAL A 337 -0.96 -13.40 3.41
C VAL A 337 -0.78 -14.91 3.64
N GLY A 338 -1.13 -15.75 2.65
CA GLY A 338 -1.06 -17.20 2.71
C GLY A 338 0.27 -17.82 2.32
N ARG A 339 1.17 -17.06 1.68
CA ARG A 339 2.49 -17.55 1.23
C ARG A 339 3.27 -18.12 2.41
N GLY A 340 3.84 -19.31 2.28
CA GLY A 340 4.59 -19.96 3.37
C GLY A 340 3.77 -20.37 4.60
N ARG A 341 2.45 -20.10 4.65
CA ARG A 341 1.57 -20.35 5.82
C ARG A 341 0.52 -21.45 5.58
N GLY A 342 0.64 -22.18 4.47
CA GLY A 342 -0.34 -23.20 4.07
C GLY A 342 -1.59 -22.63 3.40
N GLY A 343 -1.48 -21.44 2.80
CA GLY A 343 -2.53 -20.78 2.03
C GLY A 343 -3.36 -19.80 2.84
N VAL A 344 -4.07 -18.92 2.12
CA VAL A 344 -4.85 -17.79 2.67
C VAL A 344 -5.79 -18.23 3.79
N ARG A 345 -6.60 -19.27 3.55
CA ARG A 345 -7.57 -19.76 4.53
C ARG A 345 -6.93 -20.16 5.86
N LYS A 346 -5.77 -20.82 5.83
CA LYS A 346 -5.08 -21.26 7.05
C LYS A 346 -4.46 -20.06 7.78
N ALA A 347 -3.85 -19.14 7.05
CA ALA A 347 -3.25 -17.94 7.64
C ALA A 347 -4.30 -17.07 8.34
N LEU A 348 -5.42 -16.76 7.67
CA LEU A 348 -6.48 -15.91 8.21
C LEU A 348 -7.19 -16.56 9.40
N ARG A 349 -7.57 -17.84 9.30
CA ARG A 349 -8.24 -18.56 10.40
C ARG A 349 -7.35 -18.77 11.62
N GLY A 350 -6.04 -18.67 11.46
CA GLY A 350 -5.07 -18.76 12.55
C GLY A 350 -4.81 -17.43 13.27
N CYS A 351 -5.32 -16.31 12.76
CA CYS A 351 -5.12 -14.99 13.36
C CYS A 351 -6.14 -14.76 14.49
N PRO A 352 -5.70 -14.61 15.77
CA PRO A 352 -6.62 -14.41 16.90
C PRO A 352 -7.02 -12.95 17.11
N VAL A 353 -6.36 -12.00 16.42
CA VAL A 353 -6.49 -10.56 16.69
C VAL A 353 -7.90 -10.05 16.34
N PRO A 354 -8.59 -9.35 17.27
CA PRO A 354 -9.82 -8.62 16.98
C PRO A 354 -9.65 -7.64 15.80
N VAL A 355 -10.56 -7.65 14.84
CA VAL A 355 -10.36 -6.89 13.60
C VAL A 355 -11.67 -6.35 13.04
N VAL A 356 -11.62 -5.07 12.66
CA VAL A 356 -12.66 -4.42 11.86
C VAL A 356 -12.26 -4.52 10.39
N VAL A 357 -13.13 -5.11 9.57
CA VAL A 357 -12.95 -5.22 8.11
C VAL A 357 -13.99 -4.35 7.43
N ALA A 358 -13.54 -3.50 6.49
CA ALA A 358 -14.40 -2.63 5.74
C ALA A 358 -14.08 -2.62 4.24
N GLY A 359 -15.13 -2.62 3.42
CA GLY A 359 -15.07 -2.49 1.96
C GLY A 359 -15.95 -1.37 1.46
N ILE A 360 -15.72 -0.91 0.23
CA ILE A 360 -16.44 0.21 -0.38
C ILE A 360 -17.24 -0.29 -1.58
N THR A 361 -18.50 0.13 -1.71
CA THR A 361 -19.42 -0.45 -2.71
C THR A 361 -18.99 -0.23 -4.16
N SER A 362 -18.40 0.93 -4.47
CA SER A 362 -17.93 1.26 -5.82
C SER A 362 -16.44 0.98 -6.06
N ASP A 363 -15.76 0.27 -5.15
CA ASP A 363 -14.33 -0.03 -5.32
C ASP A 363 -14.09 -0.97 -6.52
N ARG A 364 -13.31 -0.48 -7.48
CA ARG A 364 -12.92 -1.21 -8.69
C ARG A 364 -11.54 -1.84 -8.58
N LEU A 365 -10.69 -1.35 -7.67
CA LEU A 365 -9.35 -1.88 -7.45
C LEU A 365 -9.38 -3.06 -6.49
N TYR A 366 -10.04 -2.91 -5.33
CA TYR A 366 -10.26 -3.96 -4.33
C TYR A 366 -11.76 -4.23 -4.16
N PRO A 367 -12.42 -4.92 -5.11
CA PRO A 367 -13.86 -5.12 -5.08
C PRO A 367 -14.36 -5.79 -3.80
N LEU A 368 -15.60 -5.48 -3.41
CA LEU A 368 -16.21 -5.85 -2.12
C LEU A 368 -16.03 -7.32 -1.74
N ARG A 369 -16.10 -8.23 -2.72
CA ARG A 369 -15.87 -9.68 -2.55
C ARG A 369 -14.57 -10.04 -1.84
N LEU A 370 -13.54 -9.19 -1.93
CA LEU A 370 -12.25 -9.42 -1.26
C LEU A 370 -12.35 -9.18 0.25
N GLN A 371 -13.13 -8.17 0.65
CA GLN A 371 -13.35 -7.89 2.07
C GLN A 371 -14.40 -8.83 2.67
N GLU A 372 -15.36 -9.31 1.88
CA GLU A 372 -16.26 -10.42 2.25
C GLU A 372 -15.45 -11.67 2.63
N GLU A 373 -14.46 -12.07 1.83
CA GLU A 373 -13.56 -13.19 2.14
C GLU A 373 -12.79 -12.96 3.44
N LEU A 374 -12.27 -11.76 3.67
CA LEU A 374 -11.54 -11.42 4.90
C LEU A 374 -12.45 -11.55 6.13
N ALA A 375 -13.65 -10.96 6.08
CA ALA A 375 -14.61 -11.00 7.18
C ALA A 375 -15.11 -12.42 7.46
N GLU A 376 -15.24 -13.28 6.44
CA GLU A 376 -15.61 -14.69 6.62
C GLU A 376 -14.50 -15.51 7.31
N LEU A 377 -13.23 -15.21 7.00
CA LEU A 377 -12.11 -16.07 7.37
C LEU A 377 -11.39 -15.64 8.65
N LEU A 378 -11.45 -14.36 9.03
CA LEU A 378 -10.83 -13.83 10.24
C LEU A 378 -11.77 -14.05 11.45
N PRO A 379 -11.40 -14.89 12.44
CA PRO A 379 -12.28 -15.20 13.57
C PRO A 379 -12.50 -14.01 14.51
N GLY A 380 -11.59 -13.04 14.52
CA GLY A 380 -11.72 -11.78 15.27
C GLY A 380 -12.61 -10.74 14.58
N CYS A 381 -13.17 -11.04 13.40
CA CYS A 381 -14.10 -10.16 12.68
C CYS A 381 -15.54 -10.57 12.97
N THR A 382 -16.36 -9.62 13.43
CA THR A 382 -17.79 -9.87 13.72
C THR A 382 -18.70 -9.66 12.51
N GLY A 383 -18.17 -9.14 11.41
CA GLY A 383 -18.89 -8.92 10.15
C GLY A 383 -18.22 -7.85 9.29
N LEU A 384 -18.53 -7.86 7.99
CA LEU A 384 -18.06 -6.84 7.06
C LEU A 384 -18.82 -5.53 7.29
N HIS A 385 -18.08 -4.43 7.40
CA HIS A 385 -18.64 -3.09 7.29
C HIS A 385 -18.59 -2.62 5.83
N VAL A 386 -19.74 -2.24 5.28
CA VAL A 386 -19.84 -1.74 3.91
C VAL A 386 -19.97 -0.22 3.95
N ILE A 387 -19.03 0.47 3.29
CA ILE A 387 -19.04 1.92 3.09
C ILE A 387 -19.74 2.20 1.76
N GLU A 388 -20.93 2.79 1.84
CA GLU A 388 -21.65 3.27 0.66
C GLU A 388 -20.99 4.56 0.16
N SER A 389 -20.32 4.49 -0.99
CA SER A 389 -19.62 5.64 -1.56
C SER A 389 -19.58 5.55 -3.08
N ALA A 390 -19.69 6.68 -3.76
CA ALA A 390 -19.47 6.79 -5.21
C ALA A 390 -17.98 6.98 -5.56
N TYR A 391 -17.12 7.26 -4.57
CA TYR A 391 -15.73 7.66 -4.82
C TYR A 391 -14.76 6.51 -5.12
N GLY A 392 -15.26 5.29 -5.30
CA GLY A 392 -14.45 4.11 -5.56
C GLY A 392 -13.51 3.78 -4.40
N HIS A 393 -12.34 3.28 -4.74
CA HIS A 393 -11.28 2.99 -3.77
C HIS A 393 -10.94 4.23 -2.92
N ASP A 394 -10.94 5.44 -3.48
CA ASP A 394 -10.68 6.69 -2.74
C ASP A 394 -11.72 6.96 -1.63
N GLY A 395 -12.82 6.20 -1.55
CA GLY A 395 -13.79 6.30 -0.48
C GLY A 395 -13.18 6.20 0.92
N PHE A 396 -12.09 5.45 1.14
CA PHE A 396 -11.44 5.40 2.47
C PHE A 396 -10.73 6.71 2.87
N LEU A 397 -10.44 7.58 1.90
CA LEU A 397 -9.88 8.91 2.13
C LEU A 397 -10.97 9.99 2.19
N VAL A 398 -12.06 9.80 1.45
CA VAL A 398 -13.11 10.82 1.27
C VAL A 398 -14.26 10.68 2.27
N GLU A 399 -14.66 9.46 2.62
CA GLU A 399 -15.79 9.18 3.52
C GLU A 399 -15.39 9.30 5.00
N PHE A 400 -15.01 10.51 5.39
CA PHE A 400 -14.41 10.80 6.70
C PHE A 400 -15.23 10.26 7.88
N GLU A 401 -16.55 10.49 7.91
CA GLU A 401 -17.40 10.06 9.02
C GLU A 401 -17.52 8.53 9.10
N ALA A 402 -17.76 7.86 7.96
CA ALA A 402 -17.88 6.41 7.91
C ALA A 402 -16.58 5.74 8.39
N VAL A 403 -15.44 6.26 7.94
CA VAL A 403 -14.12 5.80 8.36
C VAL A 403 -13.84 6.11 9.84
N SER A 404 -14.24 7.29 10.31
CA SER A 404 -14.11 7.70 11.71
C SER A 404 -14.80 6.72 12.66
N ASP A 405 -16.00 6.27 12.31
CA ASP A 405 -16.73 5.28 13.12
C ASP A 405 -16.03 3.92 13.17
N LEU A 406 -15.39 3.50 12.07
CA LEU A 406 -14.63 2.25 12.02
C LEU A 406 -13.35 2.33 12.86
N ILE A 407 -12.68 3.49 12.85
CA ILE A 407 -11.53 3.76 13.71
C ILE A 407 -11.94 3.67 15.18
N ARG A 408 -13.02 4.36 15.59
CA ARG A 408 -13.51 4.31 16.98
C ARG A 408 -13.83 2.89 17.42
N LYS A 409 -14.55 2.12 16.60
CA LYS A 409 -14.83 0.69 16.86
C LYS A 409 -13.56 -0.13 17.03
N THR A 410 -12.53 0.12 16.22
CA THR A 410 -11.25 -0.58 16.33
C THR A 410 -10.55 -0.27 17.65
N LEU A 411 -10.56 1.00 18.06
CA LEU A 411 -9.95 1.44 19.32
C LEU A 411 -10.74 0.94 20.54
N GLU A 412 -12.06 0.78 20.44
CA GLU A 412 -12.88 0.10 21.45
C GLU A 412 -12.49 -1.37 21.60
N LEU A 413 -12.22 -2.09 20.50
CA LEU A 413 -11.71 -3.47 20.57
C LEU A 413 -10.35 -3.54 21.28
N ALA A 414 -9.46 -2.58 21.01
CA ALA A 414 -8.14 -2.51 21.63
C ALA A 414 -8.18 -2.27 23.15
N ASP A 415 -9.32 -1.80 23.68
CA ASP A 415 -9.52 -1.55 25.11
C ASP A 415 -10.06 -2.75 25.88
N ASN A 416 -10.81 -3.62 25.19
CA ASN A 416 -11.56 -4.68 25.84
C ASN A 416 -10.69 -5.93 26.19
N GLU A 417 -9.38 -5.93 25.93
CA GLU A 417 -8.43 -6.95 26.43
C GLU A 417 -8.14 -6.88 27.95
N GLY A 418 -8.98 -6.16 28.72
CA GLY A 418 -8.79 -5.90 30.15
C GLY A 418 -9.89 -6.38 31.11
N THR A 419 -10.85 -7.22 30.66
CA THR A 419 -11.90 -7.80 31.54
C THR A 419 -11.96 -9.31 31.50
#